data_AF-A0A947NVE3-F1
#
_entry.id   AF-A0A947NVE3-F1
#
_cell.length_a   1.000
_cell.length_b   1.000
_cell.length_c   1.000
_cell.angle_alpha   90.00
_cell.angle_beta   90.00
_cell.angle_gamma   90.00
#
_symmetry.space_group_name_H-M   'P 1'
#
loop_
_entity.id
_entity.type
_entity.pdbx_description
1 polymer ?
#
loop_
_entity_poly.entity_id
_entity_poly.type
_entity_poly.pdbx_seq_one_letter_code
_entity_poly.pdbx_strand_id
1 'polypeptide(L)'
;MAMAPLLLLSSPSSLLASIEEKTLSFYHTHTLKELSVVYFRNGHYLPRALTKVNNFLKDFRTGDIHPIDPALLDLLHDLRQTTGSKDFFEVISGYRSPQTNAKLRGRSSGVASHSLHMSGKAIDIRLPSFDTGHLHQIALAFQRGGVGYYPQSDFIHLDTGRVRAW
;
A
#
# COMPACT_ATOMS: atom_id res chain seq x y z
N MET A 1 47.71 -22.97 49.02
CA MET A 1 46.96 -22.79 47.76
C MET A 1 45.48 -22.76 48.11
N ALA A 2 44.83 -21.60 48.04
CA ALA A 2 43.37 -21.49 48.18
C ALA A 2 42.83 -20.97 46.84
N MET A 3 41.99 -21.77 46.18
CA MET A 3 41.34 -21.41 44.92
C MET A 3 40.19 -20.42 45.20
N ALA A 4 40.19 -19.32 44.45
CA ALA A 4 39.11 -18.34 44.43
C ALA A 4 37.86 -18.90 43.73
N PRO A 5 36.64 -18.52 44.16
CA PRO A 5 35.44 -18.85 43.42
C PRO A 5 35.27 -17.86 42.24
N LEU A 6 35.16 -18.40 41.04
CA LEU A 6 34.84 -17.66 39.83
C LEU A 6 33.33 -17.35 39.83
N LEU A 7 32.97 -16.10 40.13
CA LEU A 7 31.61 -15.59 39.97
C LEU A 7 31.32 -15.42 38.46
N LEU A 8 30.51 -16.33 37.92
CA LEU A 8 29.93 -16.19 36.58
C LEU A 8 28.85 -15.11 36.62
N LEU A 9 29.18 -13.90 36.17
CA LEU A 9 28.18 -12.88 35.84
C LEU A 9 27.41 -13.33 34.59
N SER A 10 26.17 -13.79 34.78
CA SER A 10 25.22 -13.97 33.68
C SER A 10 24.82 -12.59 33.16
N SER A 11 25.36 -12.20 31.99
CA SER A 11 24.93 -10.99 31.29
C SER A 11 23.44 -11.10 30.94
N PRO A 12 22.59 -10.13 31.31
CA PRO A 12 21.23 -10.09 30.80
C PRO A 12 21.32 -9.80 29.31
N SER A 13 20.94 -10.78 28.47
CA SER A 13 20.67 -10.51 27.07
C SER A 13 19.48 -9.56 27.02
N SER A 14 19.74 -8.29 26.79
CA SER A 14 18.71 -7.32 26.43
C SER A 14 18.08 -7.78 25.13
N LEU A 15 16.91 -8.41 25.22
CA LEU A 15 15.95 -8.52 24.13
C LEU A 15 15.55 -7.10 23.74
N LEU A 16 16.37 -6.42 22.93
CA LEU A 16 15.93 -5.28 22.15
C LEU A 16 14.86 -5.82 21.21
N ALA A 17 13.60 -5.73 21.61
CA ALA A 17 12.49 -5.93 20.69
C ALA A 17 12.72 -4.97 19.52
N SER A 18 12.99 -5.53 18.33
CA SER A 18 13.14 -4.74 17.12
C SER A 18 11.85 -3.93 16.94
N ILE A 19 11.98 -2.61 16.79
CA ILE A 19 10.83 -1.76 16.50
C ILE A 19 10.27 -2.20 15.15
N GLU A 20 9.06 -2.73 15.14
CA GLU A 20 8.37 -3.11 13.91
C GLU A 20 7.74 -1.85 13.32
N GLU A 21 8.21 -1.42 12.15
CA GLU A 21 7.63 -0.31 11.40
C GLU A 21 7.26 -0.74 9.99
N LYS A 22 6.07 -0.31 9.54
CA LYS A 22 5.71 -0.41 8.12
C LYS A 22 5.69 0.98 7.50
N THR A 23 6.52 1.12 6.47
CA THR A 23 6.69 2.36 5.72
C THR A 23 6.23 2.17 4.28
N LEU A 24 5.61 3.21 3.74
CA LEU A 24 5.27 3.31 2.32
C LEU A 24 5.71 4.67 1.77
N SER A 25 6.10 4.66 0.50
CA SER A 25 6.48 5.84 -0.27
C SER A 25 5.65 5.87 -1.54
N PHE A 26 4.98 6.99 -1.79
CA PHE A 26 4.08 7.21 -2.92
C PHE A 26 4.45 8.46 -3.71
N TYR A 27 4.36 8.37 -5.03
CA TYR A 27 4.40 9.50 -5.95
C TYR A 27 3.08 9.55 -6.71
N HIS A 28 2.32 10.64 -6.63
CA HIS A 28 1.03 10.73 -7.29
C HIS A 28 1.17 11.36 -8.67
N THR A 29 0.99 10.56 -9.73
CA THR A 29 1.27 10.95 -11.13
C THR A 29 0.48 12.17 -11.62
N HIS A 30 -0.74 12.38 -11.13
CA HIS A 30 -1.54 13.56 -11.48
C HIS A 30 -1.26 14.82 -10.66
N THR A 31 -0.86 14.68 -9.38
CA THR A 31 -0.65 15.85 -8.50
C THR A 31 0.83 16.20 -8.33
N LEU A 32 1.72 15.32 -8.81
CA LEU A 32 3.18 15.39 -8.72
C LEU A 32 3.70 15.46 -7.27
N LYS A 33 2.87 15.08 -6.30
CA LYS A 33 3.21 15.08 -4.88
C LYS A 33 3.81 13.75 -4.47
N GLU A 34 4.70 13.83 -3.49
CA GLU A 34 5.29 12.69 -2.80
C GLU A 34 4.78 12.57 -1.38
N LEU A 35 4.72 11.33 -0.89
CA LEU A 35 4.46 11.01 0.51
C LEU A 35 5.29 9.80 0.92
N SER A 36 6.16 9.98 1.91
CA SER A 36 6.79 8.90 2.66
C SER A 36 6.26 8.88 4.08
N VAL A 37 5.76 7.73 4.53
CA VAL A 37 5.05 7.65 5.80
C VAL A 37 5.24 6.29 6.48
N VAL A 38 5.61 6.33 7.75
CA VAL A 38 5.44 5.20 8.68
C VAL A 38 3.98 5.20 9.09
N TYR A 39 3.21 4.20 8.66
CA TYR A 39 1.76 4.13 8.93
C TYR A 39 1.40 3.12 10.01
N PHE A 40 2.33 2.24 10.38
CA PHE A 40 2.18 1.24 11.42
C PHE A 40 3.46 1.17 12.24
N ARG A 41 3.31 1.06 13.56
CA ARG A 41 4.43 0.87 14.49
C ARG A 41 3.98 -0.02 15.66
N ASN A 42 4.78 -1.03 15.99
CA ASN A 42 4.62 -1.88 17.17
C ASN A 42 3.19 -2.39 17.37
N GLY A 43 2.60 -3.03 16.35
CA GLY A 43 1.24 -3.59 16.46
C GLY A 43 0.09 -2.60 16.17
N HIS A 44 0.37 -1.31 15.98
CA HIS A 44 -0.67 -0.29 15.86
C HIS A 44 -0.55 0.55 14.59
N TYR A 45 -1.67 0.76 13.90
CA TYR A 45 -1.77 1.81 12.88
C TYR A 45 -1.70 3.19 13.52
N LEU A 46 -0.99 4.11 12.87
CA LEU A 46 -0.78 5.47 13.36
C LEU A 46 -1.87 6.40 12.78
N PRO A 47 -2.83 6.91 13.59
CA PRO A 47 -3.98 7.64 13.06
C PRO A 47 -3.59 8.88 12.25
N ARG A 48 -2.56 9.62 12.68
CA ARG A 48 -2.05 10.80 11.96
C ARG A 48 -1.46 10.42 10.59
N ALA A 49 -0.82 9.27 10.48
CA ALA A 49 -0.31 8.76 9.22
C ALA A 49 -1.44 8.36 8.28
N LEU A 50 -2.45 7.64 8.80
CA LEU A 50 -3.65 7.30 8.02
C LEU A 50 -4.36 8.55 7.49
N THR A 51 -4.49 9.61 8.29
CA THR A 51 -5.03 10.89 7.80
C THR A 51 -4.21 11.49 6.67
N LYS A 52 -2.87 11.43 6.73
CA LYS A 52 -2.01 11.89 5.62
C LYS A 52 -2.23 11.05 4.36
N VAL A 53 -2.32 9.72 4.51
CA VAL A 53 -2.61 8.81 3.41
C VAL A 53 -3.98 9.10 2.79
N ASN A 54 -5.03 9.29 3.59
CA ASN A 54 -6.36 9.63 3.11
C ASN A 54 -6.36 10.93 2.29
N ASN A 55 -5.63 11.95 2.76
CA ASN A 55 -5.48 13.21 2.04
C ASN A 55 -4.68 13.06 0.74
N PHE A 56 -3.67 12.18 0.73
CA PHE A 56 -2.82 11.96 -0.44
C PHE A 56 -3.52 11.14 -1.52
N LEU A 57 -4.25 10.10 -1.10
CA LEU A 57 -5.00 9.18 -1.97
C LEU A 57 -6.46 9.62 -2.19
N LYS A 58 -6.79 10.86 -1.87
CA LYS A 58 -8.12 11.44 -2.13
C LYS A 58 -8.42 11.47 -3.63
N ASP A 59 -9.68 11.72 -3.97
CA ASP A 59 -10.02 11.96 -5.37
C ASP A 59 -9.37 13.28 -5.82
N PHE A 60 -8.35 13.21 -6.67
CA PHE A 60 -7.63 14.40 -7.11
C PHE A 60 -8.48 15.31 -8.03
N ARG A 61 -9.59 14.80 -8.57
CA ARG A 61 -10.46 15.57 -9.48
C ARG A 61 -11.48 16.40 -8.73
N THR A 62 -12.03 15.88 -7.63
CA THR A 62 -13.06 16.56 -6.84
C THR A 62 -12.51 17.14 -5.53
N GLY A 63 -11.39 16.59 -5.04
CA GLY A 63 -10.83 16.92 -3.72
C GLY A 63 -11.46 16.13 -2.58
N ASP A 64 -12.44 15.26 -2.85
CA ASP A 64 -13.14 14.47 -1.84
C ASP A 64 -12.20 13.48 -1.18
N ILE A 65 -12.18 13.51 0.15
CA ILE A 65 -11.35 12.64 0.99
C ILE A 65 -12.23 11.51 1.52
N HIS A 66 -11.70 10.30 1.53
CA HIS A 66 -12.31 9.13 2.13
C HIS A 66 -11.27 8.32 2.91
N PRO A 67 -11.65 7.64 4.00
CA PRO A 67 -10.76 6.68 4.66
C PRO A 67 -10.25 5.62 3.68
N ILE A 68 -8.94 5.41 3.64
CA ILE A 68 -8.30 4.30 2.93
C ILE A 68 -8.16 3.13 3.89
N ASP A 69 -8.49 1.94 3.38
CA ASP A 69 -8.43 0.68 4.12
C ASP A 69 -6.97 0.38 4.55
N PRO A 70 -6.66 0.30 5.86
CA PRO A 70 -5.32 -0.07 6.32
C PRO A 70 -4.83 -1.41 5.77
N ALA A 71 -5.72 -2.37 5.50
CA ALA A 71 -5.35 -3.65 4.90
C ALA A 71 -4.81 -3.50 3.47
N LEU A 72 -5.21 -2.44 2.75
CA LEU A 72 -4.66 -2.11 1.44
C LEU A 72 -3.21 -1.62 1.58
N LEU A 73 -2.91 -0.86 2.62
CA LEU A 73 -1.54 -0.42 2.93
C LEU A 73 -0.66 -1.60 3.33
N ASP A 74 -1.19 -2.55 4.10
CA ASP A 74 -0.48 -3.79 4.42
C ASP A 74 -0.16 -4.61 3.17
N LEU A 75 -1.10 -4.73 2.22
CA LEU A 75 -0.85 -5.40 0.94
C LEU A 75 0.28 -4.72 0.14
N LEU A 76 0.26 -3.39 0.05
CA LEU A 76 1.32 -2.64 -0.63
C LEU A 76 2.68 -2.78 0.07
N HIS A 77 2.68 -2.88 1.40
CA HIS A 77 3.90 -3.10 2.16
C HIS A 77 4.48 -4.49 1.88
N ASP A 78 3.66 -5.53 1.87
CA ASP A 78 4.11 -6.90 1.54
C ASP A 78 4.63 -6.99 0.09
N LEU A 79 3.95 -6.31 -0.85
CA LEU A 79 4.41 -6.17 -2.23
C LEU A 79 5.80 -5.52 -2.29
N ARG A 80 6.03 -4.47 -1.50
CA ARG A 80 7.35 -3.84 -1.39
C ARG A 80 8.40 -4.78 -0.80
N GLN A 81 8.09 -5.52 0.27
CA GLN A 81 9.02 -6.46 0.86
C GLN A 81 9.41 -7.56 -0.14
N THR A 82 8.43 -8.09 -0.87
CA THR A 82 8.63 -9.16 -1.85
C THR A 82 9.44 -8.69 -3.06
N THR A 83 9.21 -7.47 -3.53
CA THR A 83 9.96 -6.89 -4.65
C THR A 83 11.35 -6.39 -4.24
N GLY A 84 11.58 -6.08 -2.96
CA GLY A 84 12.80 -5.43 -2.49
C GLY A 84 13.00 -4.00 -3.00
N SER A 85 11.99 -3.42 -3.67
CA SER A 85 12.11 -2.10 -4.28
C SER A 85 12.15 -0.98 -3.25
N LYS A 86 12.96 0.04 -3.54
CA LYS A 86 13.06 1.28 -2.78
C LYS A 86 12.37 2.46 -3.46
N ASP A 87 11.82 2.25 -4.66
CA ASP A 87 11.17 3.31 -5.44
C ASP A 87 9.87 3.76 -4.78
N PHE A 88 9.35 4.90 -5.20
CA PHE A 88 7.98 5.28 -4.86
C PHE A 88 7.00 4.40 -5.63
N PHE A 89 5.91 4.00 -4.98
CA PHE A 89 4.74 3.53 -5.73
C PHE A 89 4.17 4.72 -6.49
N GLU A 90 4.17 4.63 -7.82
CA GLU A 90 3.52 5.64 -8.63
C GLU A 90 2.01 5.38 -8.61
N VAL A 91 1.27 6.30 -8.02
CA VAL A 91 -0.18 6.23 -7.86
C VAL A 91 -0.85 6.87 -9.06
N ILE A 92 -1.65 6.07 -9.75
CA ILE A 92 -2.54 6.51 -10.83
C ILE A 92 -3.87 6.96 -10.23
N SER A 93 -4.46 6.15 -9.34
CA SER A 93 -5.72 6.47 -8.68
C SER A 93 -5.82 5.84 -7.28
N GLY A 94 -6.22 6.65 -6.30
CA GLY A 94 -6.65 6.21 -4.97
C GLY A 94 -8.17 6.14 -4.87
N TYR A 95 -8.74 6.76 -3.84
CA TYR A 95 -10.19 6.93 -3.71
C TYR A 95 -10.79 7.66 -4.93
N ARG A 96 -11.97 7.21 -5.36
CA ARG A 96 -12.77 7.85 -6.41
C ARG A 96 -14.13 8.26 -5.85
N SER A 97 -14.47 9.53 -5.97
CA SER A 97 -15.82 10.01 -5.65
C SER A 97 -16.87 9.34 -6.55
N PRO A 98 -18.14 9.23 -6.11
CA PRO A 98 -19.23 8.79 -6.98
C PRO A 98 -19.31 9.57 -8.30
N GLN A 99 -19.03 10.89 -8.25
CA GLN A 99 -19.00 11.76 -9.43
C GLN A 99 -17.90 11.34 -10.42
N THR A 100 -16.67 11.14 -9.94
CA THR A 100 -15.55 10.67 -10.78
C THR A 100 -15.84 9.29 -11.34
N ASN A 101 -16.34 8.35 -10.53
CA ASN A 101 -16.63 6.99 -10.99
C ASN A 101 -17.69 7.00 -12.10
N ALA A 102 -18.78 7.76 -11.94
CA ALA A 102 -19.81 7.92 -12.96
C ALA A 102 -19.24 8.53 -14.26
N LYS A 103 -18.40 9.57 -14.16
CA LYS A 103 -17.76 10.21 -15.32
C LYS A 103 -16.83 9.25 -16.07
N LEU A 104 -16.05 8.43 -15.38
CA LEU A 104 -15.16 7.45 -16.01
C LEU A 104 -15.94 6.31 -16.66
N ARG A 105 -17.01 5.84 -16.03
CA ARG A 105 -17.93 4.84 -16.61
C ARG A 105 -18.57 5.31 -17.91
N GLY A 106 -18.94 6.58 -18.00
CA GLY A 106 -19.49 7.14 -19.24
C GLY A 106 -18.49 7.16 -20.41
N ARG A 107 -17.20 6.95 -20.16
CA ARG A 107 -16.12 7.00 -21.16
C ARG A 107 -15.49 5.64 -21.46
N SER A 108 -15.76 4.62 -20.65
CA SER A 108 -15.16 3.29 -20.79
C SER A 108 -16.02 2.21 -20.15
N SER A 109 -16.08 1.05 -20.78
CA SER A 109 -16.68 -0.17 -20.23
C SER A 109 -15.83 -0.81 -19.12
N GLY A 110 -14.57 -0.41 -18.95
CA GLY A 110 -13.63 -0.99 -17.98
C GLY A 110 -13.81 -0.53 -16.53
N VAL A 111 -14.86 0.25 -16.22
CA VAL A 111 -15.10 0.80 -14.88
C VAL A 111 -16.38 0.23 -14.29
N ALA A 112 -16.26 -0.45 -13.14
CA ALA A 112 -17.40 -1.02 -12.45
C ALA A 112 -18.33 0.03 -11.84
N SER A 113 -19.64 -0.25 -11.82
CA SER A 113 -20.66 0.59 -11.16
C SER A 113 -20.41 0.72 -9.65
N HIS A 114 -19.95 -0.36 -9.01
CA HIS A 114 -19.60 -0.43 -7.59
C HIS A 114 -18.11 -0.71 -7.42
N SER A 115 -17.27 0.21 -7.92
CA SER A 115 -15.82 0.10 -7.82
C SER A 115 -15.35 0.23 -6.37
N LEU A 116 -14.43 -0.64 -5.93
CA LEU A 116 -13.85 -0.59 -4.58
C LEU A 116 -13.01 0.67 -4.29
N HIS A 117 -12.61 1.42 -5.33
CA HIS A 117 -12.08 2.78 -5.15
C HIS A 117 -13.05 3.71 -4.44
N MET A 118 -14.37 3.54 -4.64
CA MET A 118 -15.38 4.39 -3.99
C MET A 118 -15.56 4.10 -2.50
N SER A 119 -15.01 2.98 -2.02
CA SER A 119 -14.98 2.62 -0.60
C SER A 119 -13.59 2.76 0.02
N GLY A 120 -12.61 3.34 -0.70
CA GLY A 120 -11.23 3.45 -0.22
C GLY A 120 -10.50 2.11 -0.09
N LYS A 121 -10.96 1.09 -0.82
CA LYS A 121 -10.47 -0.30 -0.75
C LYS A 121 -9.67 -0.73 -1.96
N ALA A 122 -9.36 0.19 -2.86
CA ALA A 122 -8.60 -0.10 -4.07
C ALA A 122 -7.65 1.03 -4.44
N ILE A 123 -6.60 0.67 -5.16
CA ILE A 123 -5.58 1.58 -5.68
C ILE A 123 -5.07 1.08 -7.03
N ASP A 124 -4.82 2.02 -7.93
CA ASP A 124 -4.17 1.77 -9.21
C ASP A 124 -2.73 2.31 -9.11
N ILE A 125 -1.76 1.42 -9.30
CA ILE A 125 -0.33 1.72 -9.10
C ILE A 125 0.54 1.09 -10.18
N ARG A 126 1.76 1.64 -10.31
CA ARG A 126 2.91 0.97 -10.90
C ARG A 126 4.14 1.19 -10.04
N LEU A 127 5.19 0.41 -10.30
CA LEU A 127 6.45 0.49 -9.57
C LEU A 127 7.58 0.64 -10.60
N PRO A 128 8.29 1.79 -10.68
CA PRO A 128 9.16 2.11 -11.81
C PRO A 128 10.21 1.05 -12.16
N SER A 129 10.83 0.40 -11.17
CA SER A 129 11.81 -0.66 -11.41
C SER A 129 11.22 -2.01 -11.84
N PHE A 130 9.91 -2.14 -12.02
CA PHE A 130 9.23 -3.38 -12.36
C PHE A 130 8.31 -3.22 -13.58
N ASP A 131 8.41 -4.16 -14.51
CA ASP A 131 7.38 -4.37 -15.51
C ASP A 131 6.03 -4.66 -14.81
N THR A 132 4.96 -4.02 -15.28
CA THR A 132 3.63 -4.14 -14.65
C THR A 132 3.05 -5.54 -14.75
N GLY A 133 3.42 -6.32 -15.78
CA GLY A 133 3.07 -7.74 -15.89
C GLY A 133 3.76 -8.58 -14.82
N HIS A 134 5.04 -8.34 -14.55
CA HIS A 134 5.74 -9.02 -13.45
C HIS A 134 5.18 -8.61 -12.08
N LEU A 135 4.94 -7.31 -11.87
CA LEU A 135 4.34 -6.81 -10.63
C LEU A 135 2.96 -7.42 -10.37
N HIS A 136 2.16 -7.59 -11.43
CA HIS A 136 0.87 -8.27 -11.39
C HIS A 136 0.99 -9.73 -10.92
N GLN A 137 1.95 -10.50 -11.45
CA GLN A 137 2.16 -11.89 -11.02
C GLN A 137 2.53 -11.99 -9.53
N ILE A 138 3.37 -11.08 -9.04
CA ILE A 138 3.72 -11.02 -7.61
C ILE A 138 2.47 -10.72 -6.77
N ALA A 139 1.67 -9.73 -7.20
CA ALA A 139 0.45 -9.37 -6.49
C ALA A 139 -0.59 -10.52 -6.43
N LEU A 140 -0.74 -11.28 -7.52
CA LEU A 140 -1.62 -12.45 -7.57
C LEU A 140 -1.23 -13.51 -6.54
N ALA A 141 0.07 -13.71 -6.30
CA ALA A 141 0.56 -14.73 -5.37
C ALA A 141 0.10 -14.48 -3.92
N PHE A 142 -0.23 -13.24 -3.55
CA PHE A 142 -0.69 -12.94 -2.19
C PHE A 142 -2.10 -13.46 -1.89
N GLN A 143 -2.98 -13.58 -2.88
CA GLN A 143 -4.38 -13.99 -2.67
C GLN A 143 -5.11 -13.14 -1.60
N ARG A 144 -4.80 -11.83 -1.52
CA ARG A 144 -5.32 -10.89 -0.50
C ARG A 144 -6.39 -9.92 -1.03
N GLY A 145 -6.91 -10.16 -2.22
CA GLY A 145 -8.03 -9.43 -2.80
C GLY A 145 -7.99 -9.43 -4.33
N GLY A 146 -8.68 -8.48 -4.96
CA GLY A 146 -8.72 -8.36 -6.42
C GLY A 146 -7.44 -7.78 -6.99
N VAL A 147 -6.98 -8.35 -8.12
CA VAL A 147 -5.83 -7.85 -8.87
C VAL A 147 -6.23 -7.69 -10.33
N GLY A 148 -6.04 -6.50 -10.90
CA GLY A 148 -6.33 -6.24 -12.32
C GLY A 148 -5.07 -5.85 -13.09
N TYR A 149 -4.95 -6.26 -14.35
CA TYR A 149 -3.83 -5.90 -15.22
C TYR A 149 -4.23 -4.98 -16.37
N TYR A 150 -3.58 -3.82 -16.46
CA TYR A 150 -3.88 -2.80 -17.48
C TYR A 150 -2.63 -2.45 -18.30
N PRO A 151 -2.16 -3.33 -19.19
CA PRO A 151 -0.89 -3.14 -19.92
C PRO A 151 -0.89 -1.88 -20.80
N GLN A 152 -2.02 -1.57 -21.43
CA GLN A 152 -2.13 -0.39 -22.31
C GLN A 152 -2.05 0.94 -21.56
N SER A 153 -2.40 0.93 -20.26
CA SER A 153 -2.33 2.12 -19.39
C SER A 153 -1.17 2.05 -18.40
N ASP A 154 -0.35 1.00 -18.48
CA ASP A 154 0.82 0.74 -17.67
C ASP A 154 0.59 0.84 -16.16
N PHE A 155 -0.41 0.10 -15.65
CA PHE A 155 -0.62 -0.04 -14.21
C PHE A 155 -1.24 -1.39 -13.83
N ILE A 156 -1.17 -1.72 -12.55
CA ILE A 156 -1.96 -2.79 -11.93
C ILE A 156 -2.98 -2.19 -10.97
N HIS A 157 -4.12 -2.84 -10.88
CA HIS A 157 -5.15 -2.57 -9.89
C HIS A 157 -4.99 -3.52 -8.71
N LEU A 158 -5.11 -3.01 -7.49
CA LEU A 158 -5.13 -3.81 -6.26
C LEU A 158 -6.33 -3.41 -5.41
N ASP A 159 -7.05 -4.37 -4.88
CA ASP A 159 -8.13 -4.15 -3.92
C ASP A 159 -8.16 -5.16 -2.77
N THR A 160 -8.85 -4.82 -1.68
CA THR A 160 -9.05 -5.69 -0.49
C THR A 160 -10.40 -6.41 -0.49
N GLY A 161 -10.99 -6.62 -1.66
CA GLY A 161 -12.25 -7.34 -1.85
C GLY A 161 -12.06 -8.86 -1.92
N ARG A 162 -12.99 -9.53 -2.62
CA ARG A 162 -12.85 -10.98 -2.89
C ARG A 162 -11.67 -11.23 -3.82
N VAL A 163 -10.96 -12.33 -3.58
CA VAL A 163 -9.88 -12.80 -4.46
C VAL A 163 -10.44 -13.06 -5.86
N ARG A 164 -9.90 -12.33 -6.84
CA ARG A 164 -10.24 -12.42 -8.26
C ARG A 164 -9.16 -11.73 -9.09
N ALA A 165 -9.07 -12.09 -10.36
CA ALA A 165 -8.13 -11.50 -11.30
C ALA A 165 -8.85 -11.09 -12.59
N TRP A 166 -8.37 -10.04 -13.26
CA TRP A 166 -8.86 -9.63 -14.59
C TRP A 166 -7.82 -8.88 -15.41
#